data_AF-A0A957DSR8-F1
#
_entry.id   AF-A0A957DSR8-F1
#
_cell.length_a   1.000
_cell.length_b   1.000
_cell.length_c   1.000
_cell.angle_alpha   90.00
_cell.angle_beta   90.00
_cell.angle_gamma   90.00
#
_symmetry.space_group_name_H-M   'P 1'
#
loop_
_entity.id
_entity.type
_entity.pdbx_description
1 polymer ?
#
loop_
_entity_poly.entity_id
_entity_poly.type
_entity_poly.pdbx_seq_one_letter_code
_entity_poly.pdbx_strand_id
1 'polypeptide(L)' 'MTVELWLGSEFEHAHEMRALREILTQLVTHFADDSELYLLMANFYCDGEEIDLALIKKRAVIILEL' A
#
# COMPACT_ATOMS: atom_id res chain seq x y z
N MET A 1 -13.40 0.71 -9.44
CA MET A 1 -12.30 1.32 -8.66
C MET A 1 -11.93 0.28 -7.64
N THR A 2 -10.74 -0.26 -7.80
CA THR A 2 -10.42 -1.60 -7.29
C THR A 2 -9.18 -1.57 -6.40
N VAL A 3 -8.35 -0.53 -6.54
CA VAL A 3 -7.19 -0.26 -5.70
C VAL A 3 -7.45 1.02 -4.91
N GLU A 4 -7.34 0.97 -3.59
CA GLU A 4 -7.43 2.12 -2.69
C GLU A 4 -6.11 2.30 -1.94
N LEU A 5 -5.68 3.56 -1.78
CA LEU A 5 -4.52 3.93 -0.97
C LEU A 5 -4.99 4.59 0.31
N TRP A 6 -4.48 4.12 1.44
CA TRP A 6 -4.58 4.79 2.73
C TRP A 6 -3.18 5.12 3.25
N LEU A 7 -2.99 6.36 3.69
CA LEU A 7 -1.75 6.86 4.29
C LEU A 7 -2.03 7.15 5.76
N GLY A 8 -1.31 6.47 6.66
CA GLY A 8 -1.42 6.73 8.09
C GLY A 8 -0.70 8.01 8.48
N SER A 9 0.54 8.15 8.03
CA SER A 9 1.36 9.36 8.19
C SER A 9 2.13 9.68 6.90
N GLU A 10 2.65 10.91 6.82
CA GLU A 10 3.47 11.32 5.68
C GLU A 10 4.83 10.63 5.75
N PHE A 11 5.32 10.11 4.62
CA PHE A 11 6.69 9.60 4.53
C PHE A 11 7.70 10.74 4.75
N GLU A 12 8.72 10.47 5.57
CA GLU A 12 9.77 11.44 5.87
C GLU A 12 10.76 11.57 4.71
N HIS A 13 10.90 10.54 3.87
CA HIS A 13 11.90 10.51 2.83
C HIS A 13 11.33 10.43 1.40
N ALA A 14 11.98 11.17 0.50
CA ALA A 14 11.57 11.25 -0.91
C ALA A 14 11.69 9.92 -1.67
N HIS A 15 12.54 8.99 -1.21
CA HIS A 15 12.70 7.68 -1.83
C HIS A 15 11.54 6.73 -1.50
N GLU A 16 11.04 6.75 -0.27
CA GLU A 16 9.87 5.97 0.16
C GLU A 16 8.62 6.40 -0.60
N MET A 17 8.41 7.72 -0.74
CA MET A 17 7.32 8.29 -1.54
C MET A 17 7.42 7.88 -3.02
N ARG A 18 8.64 7.74 -3.57
CA ARG A 18 8.83 7.25 -4.94
C ARG A 18 8.47 5.77 -5.05
N ALA A 19 8.95 4.94 -4.11
CA ALA A 19 8.64 3.52 -4.07
C ALA A 19 7.13 3.27 -3.95
N LEU A 20 6.43 4.00 -3.06
CA LEU A 20 4.98 3.93 -2.93
C LEU A 20 4.28 4.21 -4.26
N ARG A 21 4.68 5.26 -4.97
CA ARG A 21 4.07 5.64 -6.26
C ARG A 21 4.29 4.57 -7.31
N GLU A 22 5.47 3.96 -7.35
CA GLU A 22 5.78 2.87 -8.27
C GLU A 22 4.91 1.64 -7.98
N ILE A 23 4.78 1.25 -6.71
CA ILE A 23 3.93 0.14 -6.27
C ILE A 23 2.46 0.41 -6.61
N LEU A 24 1.94 1.59 -6.26
CA LEU A 24 0.55 1.97 -6.58
C LEU A 24 0.30 1.94 -8.09
N THR A 25 1.23 2.44 -8.89
CA THR A 25 1.13 2.41 -10.36
C THR A 25 1.06 0.99 -10.87
N GLN A 26 1.89 0.09 -10.33
CA GLN A 26 1.86 -1.33 -10.72
C GLN A 26 0.54 -1.99 -10.30
N LEU A 27 0.04 -1.74 -9.10
CA LEU A 27 -1.22 -2.30 -8.63
C LEU A 27 -2.40 -1.86 -9.49
N VAL A 28 -2.49 -0.56 -9.80
CA VAL A 28 -3.54 -0.04 -10.68
C VAL A 28 -3.41 -0.65 -12.08
N THR A 29 -2.19 -0.73 -12.62
CA THR A 29 -1.97 -1.29 -13.97
C THR A 29 -2.41 -2.75 -14.08
N HIS A 30 -2.22 -3.56 -13.03
CA HIS A 30 -2.54 -4.99 -13.07
C HIS A 30 -3.96 -5.34 -12.58
N PHE A 31 -4.54 -4.51 -11.71
CA PHE A 31 -5.76 -4.84 -10.98
C PHE A 31 -6.89 -3.81 -11.11
N ALA A 32 -6.75 -2.74 -11.91
CA ALA A 32 -7.80 -1.72 -12.04
C ALA A 32 -9.16 -2.28 -12.50
N ASP A 33 -9.16 -3.33 -13.32
CA ASP A 33 -10.36 -3.97 -13.87
C ASP A 33 -10.80 -5.22 -13.09
N ASP A 34 -10.12 -5.54 -11.97
CA ASP A 34 -10.54 -6.63 -11.10
C ASP A 34 -11.83 -6.23 -10.33
N SER A 35 -12.60 -7.22 -9.94
CA SER A 35 -13.80 -7.07 -9.10
C SER A 35 -13.50 -7.05 -7.60
N GLU A 36 -12.30 -7.48 -7.20
CA GLU A 36 -11.89 -7.57 -5.79
C GLU A 36 -11.21 -6.28 -5.31
N LEU A 37 -11.51 -5.81 -4.10
CA LEU A 37 -10.82 -4.67 -3.51
C LEU A 37 -9.38 -5.03 -3.08
N TYR A 38 -8.44 -4.17 -3.46
CA TYR A 38 -7.04 -4.15 -3.03
C TYR A 38 -6.79 -2.86 -2.24
N LEU A 39 -6.50 -2.98 -0.95
CA LEU A 39 -6.20 -1.83 -0.09
C LEU A 39 -4.70 -1.78 0.17
N LEU A 40 -4.05 -0.72 -0.29
CA LEU A 40 -2.67 -0.41 0.02
C LEU A 40 -2.64 0.54 1.21
N MET A 41 -2.17 0.08 2.36
CA MET A 41 -1.97 0.88 3.55
C MET A 41 -0.50 1.24 3.67
N ALA A 42 -0.20 2.50 3.89
CA ALA A 42 1.17 3.01 3.91
C ALA A 42 1.44 3.81 5.18
N ASN A 43 2.65 3.65 5.70
CA ASN A 43 3.23 4.38 6.83
C ASN A 43 2.29 4.49 8.04
N PHE A 44 2.09 3.37 8.74
CA PHE A 44 1.15 3.28 9.85
C PHE A 44 1.66 2.43 11.00
N TYR A 45 1.09 2.65 12.18
CA TYR A 45 1.44 1.91 13.39
C TYR A 45 0.47 0.76 13.65
N CYS A 46 1.00 -0.39 14.03
CA CYS A 46 0.24 -1.56 14.48
C CYS A 46 0.90 -2.12 15.74
N ASP A 47 0.16 -2.17 16.86
CA ASP A 47 0.64 -2.64 18.15
C ASP A 47 1.98 -2.02 18.63
N GLY A 48 2.23 -0.77 18.24
CA GLY A 48 3.43 -0.01 18.62
C GLY A 48 4.61 -0.15 17.66
N GLU A 49 4.49 -1.01 16.66
CA GLU A 49 5.48 -1.16 15.58
C GLU A 49 5.06 -0.35 14.35
N GLU A 50 6.05 0.17 13.64
CA GLU A 50 5.86 0.89 12.38
C GLU A 50 5.80 -0.08 11.21
N ILE A 51 4.87 0.15 10.29
CA ILE A 51 4.71 -0.61 9.06
C ILE A 51 4.73 0.36 7.88
N ASP A 52 5.76 0.23 7.05
CA ASP A 52 5.91 1.05 5.85
C ASP A 52 4.78 0.82 4.86
N LEU A 53 4.44 -0.45 4.62
CA LEU A 53 3.46 -0.80 3.60
C LEU A 53 2.80 -2.16 3.85
N ALA A 54 1.47 -2.19 3.72
CA ALA A 54 0.68 -3.41 3.74
C ALA A 54 -0.32 -3.42 2.58
N LEU A 55 -0.34 -4.51 1.80
CA LEU A 55 -1.36 -4.77 0.79
C LEU A 55 -2.35 -5.79 1.33
N ILE A 56 -3.61 -5.36 1.47
CA ILE A 56 -4.73 -6.21 1.88
C ILE A 56 -5.56 -6.56 0.65
N LYS A 57 -5.73 -7.86 0.43
CA LYS A 57 -6.67 -8.44 -0.54
C LYS A 57 -7.52 -9.49 0.13
N LYS A 58 -8.62 -9.90 -0.51
CA LYS A 58 -9.65 -10.82 0.02
C LYS A 58 -9.14 -12.05 0.80
N ARG A 59 -7.97 -12.59 0.45
CA ARG A 59 -7.42 -13.83 1.03
C ARG A 59 -5.96 -13.74 1.44
N ALA A 60 -5.39 -12.55 1.48
CA ALA A 60 -3.99 -12.37 1.86
C ALA A 60 -3.74 -10.96 2.39
N VAL A 61 -2.80 -10.88 3.33
CA VAL A 61 -2.14 -9.64 3.73
C VAL A 61 -0.67 -9.81 3.39
N ILE A 62 -0.10 -8.83 2.69
CA ILE A 62 1.31 -8.80 2.32
C ILE A 62 1.91 -7.58 3.01
N ILE A 63 2.95 -7.79 3.81
CA ILE A 63 3.71 -6.72 4.46
C ILE A 63 5.01 -6.52 3.68
N LEU A 64 5.37 -5.26 3.43
CA LEU A 64 6.54 -4.85 2.68
C LEU A 64 7.28 -3.80 3.50
N GLU A 65 8.59 -3.99 3.63
CA GLU A 65 9.55 -2.99 4.17
C GLU A 65 10.12 -2.18 3.00
N LEU A 66 10.26 -0.87 3.14
CA LEU A 66 10.76 0.03 2.08
C LEU A 66 12.21 0.50 2.28
#